data_AF-A0A9W6N5D7-F1
#
_entry.id   AF-A0A9W6N5D7-F1
#
_cell.length_a   1.000
_cell.length_b   1.000
_cell.length_c   1.000
_cell.angle_alpha   90.00
_cell.angle_beta   90.00
_cell.angle_gamma   90.00
#
_symmetry.space_group_name_H-M   'P 1'
#
loop_
_entity.id
_entity.type
_entity.pdbx_description
1 polymer ?
#
loop_
_entity_poly.entity_id
_entity_poly.type
_entity_poly.pdbx_seq_one_letter_code
_entity_poly.pdbx_strand_id
1 'polypeptide(L)'
;MEQYSLVALVTLAAALMVFGMALFVARTHASTGILAPTMTGDPVLERAIRAHANTVEWTPIFFPSLWVFAVYCSTAWASALGTVWIAGRIVYFMGYVSAPGRRFPGFFVQSAAVFAMLFGAAGKIVYASLAG
;
A
#
# COMPACT_ATOMS: atom_id res chain seq x y z
N MET A 1 17.50 13.94 12.36
CA MET A 1 16.14 13.34 12.27
C MET A 1 15.27 14.04 11.24
N GLU A 2 15.40 15.36 11.04
CA GLU A 2 14.59 16.11 10.05
C GLU A 2 14.65 15.56 8.61
N GLN A 3 15.78 14.97 8.21
CA GLN A 3 15.98 14.40 6.87
C GLN A 3 14.94 13.34 6.47
N TYR A 4 14.37 12.61 7.44
CA TYR A 4 13.41 11.53 7.20
C TYR A 4 11.98 11.88 7.58
N SER A 5 11.71 13.13 7.99
CA SER A 5 10.38 13.54 8.47
C SER A 5 9.29 13.26 7.44
N LEU A 6 9.53 13.54 6.15
CA LEU A 6 8.55 13.27 5.09
C LEU A 6 8.32 11.77 4.87
N VAL A 7 9.36 10.94 4.98
CA VAL A 7 9.26 9.48 4.84
C VAL A 7 8.50 8.89 6.03
N ALA A 8 8.74 9.41 7.24
CA ALA A 8 8.00 9.04 8.44
C ALA A 8 6.53 9.43 8.35
N LEU A 9 6.21 10.63 7.85
CA LEU A 9 4.83 11.06 7.61
C LEU A 9 4.11 10.16 6.60
N VAL A 10 4.78 9.78 5.50
CA VAL A 10 4.24 8.83 4.52
C VAL A 10 4.02 7.46 5.16
N THR A 11 4.92 7.00 6.04
CA THR A 11 4.77 5.74 6.78
C THR A 11 3.53 5.76 7.66
N LEU A 12 3.32 6.83 8.43
CA LEU A 12 2.15 7.01 9.29
C LEU A 12 0.86 7.14 8.48
N ALA A 13 0.88 7.88 7.37
CA ALA A 13 -0.25 8.01 6.47
C ALA A 13 -0.65 6.66 5.85
N ALA A 14 0.32 5.83 5.45
CA ALA A 14 0.07 4.48 4.96
C ALA A 14 -0.55 3.59 6.05
N ALA A 15 -0.06 3.67 7.29
CA ALA A 15 -0.63 2.92 8.42
C ALA A 15 -2.09 3.34 8.70
N LEU A 16 -2.38 4.65 8.70
CA LEU A 16 -3.74 5.19 8.86
C LEU A 16 -4.66 4.75 7.71
N MET A 17 -4.16 4.71 6.48
CA MET A 17 -4.91 4.21 5.33
C MET A 17 -5.29 2.73 5.51
N VAL A 18 -4.34 1.87 5.90
CA VAL A 18 -4.60 0.44 6.16
C VAL A 18 -5.62 0.28 7.28
N PHE A 19 -5.49 1.04 8.36
CA PHE A 19 -6.46 1.04 9.46
C PHE A 19 -7.85 1.52 9.01
N GLY A 20 -7.92 2.57 8.20
CA GLY A 20 -9.16 3.06 7.61
C GLY A 20 -9.88 2.01 6.76
N MET A 21 -9.13 1.21 5.98
CA MET A 21 -9.69 0.08 5.23
C MET A 21 -10.20 -1.02 6.16
N ALA A 22 -9.52 -1.30 7.28
CA ALA A 22 -10.00 -2.26 8.28
C ALA A 22 -11.31 -1.81 8.92
N LEU A 23 -11.43 -0.52 9.28
CA LEU A 23 -12.68 0.06 9.78
C LEU A 23 -13.80 -0.01 8.75
N PHE A 24 -13.49 0.18 7.47
CA PHE A 24 -14.47 0.01 6.40
C PHE A 24 -15.01 -1.42 6.37
N VAL A 25 -14.13 -2.43 6.39
CA VAL A 25 -14.53 -3.85 6.45
C VAL A 25 -15.40 -4.15 7.67
N ALA A 26 -15.00 -3.66 8.85
CA ALA A 26 -15.79 -3.83 10.08
C ALA A 26 -17.20 -3.23 9.98
N ARG A 27 -17.32 -2.04 9.36
CA ARG A 27 -18.62 -1.42 9.08
C ARG A 27 -19.43 -2.21 8.06
N THR A 28 -18.80 -2.79 7.05
CA THR A 28 -19.48 -3.63 6.05
C THR A 28 -20.02 -4.92 6.67
N HIS A 29 -19.32 -5.53 7.63
CA HIS A 29 -19.89 -6.63 8.43
C HIS A 29 -21.17 -6.19 9.14
N ALA A 30 -21.13 -5.05 9.83
CA ALA A 30 -22.30 -4.53 10.54
C ALA A 30 -23.47 -4.22 9.60
N SER A 31 -23.22 -3.65 8.42
CA SER A 31 -24.28 -3.28 7.48
C SER A 31 -24.90 -4.47 6.75
N THR A 32 -24.15 -5.56 6.55
CA THR A 32 -24.63 -6.77 5.87
C THR A 32 -25.28 -7.77 6.82
N GLY A 33 -25.12 -7.59 8.14
CA GLY A 33 -25.57 -8.54 9.15
C GLY A 33 -24.72 -9.81 9.23
N ILE A 34 -23.64 -9.91 8.45
CA ILE A 34 -22.74 -11.06 8.44
C ILE A 34 -21.71 -10.87 9.55
N LEU A 35 -21.86 -11.63 10.64
CA LEU A 35 -20.94 -11.58 11.77
C LEU A 35 -19.59 -12.24 11.43
N ALA A 36 -18.50 -11.61 11.87
CA ALA A 36 -17.19 -12.25 11.89
C ALA A 36 -17.27 -13.56 12.73
N PRO A 37 -16.55 -14.64 12.35
CA PRO A 37 -15.48 -14.71 11.35
C PRO A 37 -15.97 -15.02 9.92
N THR A 38 -17.27 -14.95 9.63
CA THR A 38 -17.82 -15.27 8.30
C THR A 38 -17.40 -14.21 7.29
N MET A 39 -16.73 -14.61 6.20
CA MET A 39 -16.15 -13.69 5.21
C MET A 39 -16.85 -13.70 3.85
N THR A 40 -17.95 -14.44 3.73
CA THR A 40 -18.68 -14.68 2.47
C THR A 40 -20.17 -14.48 2.67
N GLY A 41 -20.89 -14.18 1.59
CA GLY A 41 -22.35 -14.09 1.58
C GLY A 41 -22.90 -12.74 1.09
N ASP A 42 -22.08 -11.69 1.13
CA ASP A 42 -22.39 -10.41 0.49
C ASP A 42 -21.23 -10.02 -0.45
N PRO A 43 -21.50 -9.75 -1.75
CA PRO A 43 -20.45 -9.41 -2.70
C PRO A 43 -19.65 -8.15 -2.35
N VAL A 44 -20.24 -7.16 -1.66
CA VAL A 44 -19.53 -5.95 -1.23
C VAL A 44 -18.59 -6.29 -0.08
N LEU A 45 -19.05 -7.09 0.88
CA LEU A 45 -18.23 -7.57 1.99
C LEU A 45 -17.01 -8.36 1.49
N GLU A 46 -17.23 -9.33 0.62
CA GLU A 46 -16.15 -10.16 0.04
C GLU A 46 -15.09 -9.31 -0.67
N ARG A 47 -15.52 -8.31 -1.46
CA ARG A 47 -14.60 -7.40 -2.15
C ARG A 47 -13.87 -6.47 -1.20
N ALA A 48 -14.54 -5.92 -0.18
CA ALA A 48 -13.90 -5.07 0.83
C ALA A 48 -12.82 -5.83 1.61
N ILE A 49 -13.15 -7.05 2.07
CA ILE A 49 -12.21 -7.95 2.74
C ILE A 49 -11.01 -8.24 1.84
N ARG A 50 -11.24 -8.66 0.58
CA ARG A 50 -10.13 -9.01 -0.32
C ARG A 50 -9.27 -7.80 -0.67
N ALA A 51 -9.87 -6.63 -0.86
CA ALA A 51 -9.15 -5.40 -1.16
C ALA A 51 -8.28 -4.95 0.03
N HIS A 52 -8.80 -5.07 1.26
CA HIS A 52 -8.05 -4.80 2.48
C HIS A 52 -6.91 -5.83 2.67
N ALA A 53 -7.21 -7.13 2.61
CA ALA A 53 -6.23 -8.20 2.76
C ALA A 53 -5.09 -8.08 1.75
N ASN A 54 -5.40 -7.77 0.49
CA ASN A 54 -4.36 -7.52 -0.51
C ASN A 54 -3.51 -6.29 -0.16
N THR A 55 -4.08 -5.26 0.44
CA THR A 55 -3.29 -4.11 0.88
C THR A 55 -2.37 -4.50 2.04
N VAL A 56 -2.86 -5.31 2.99
CA VAL A 56 -2.04 -5.89 4.07
C VAL A 56 -0.88 -6.72 3.50
N GLU A 57 -1.13 -7.60 2.53
CA GLU A 57 -0.12 -8.44 1.85
C GLU A 57 1.01 -7.62 1.20
N TRP A 58 0.74 -6.38 0.79
CA TRP A 58 1.73 -5.52 0.16
C TRP A 58 2.49 -4.62 1.13
N THR A 59 2.02 -4.46 2.38
CA THR A 59 2.73 -3.64 3.38
C THR A 59 4.16 -4.16 3.68
N PRO A 60 4.44 -5.48 3.74
CA PRO A 60 5.79 -6.01 3.94
C PRO A 60 6.71 -5.80 2.74
N ILE A 61 6.17 -5.46 1.57
CA ILE A 61 6.96 -5.09 0.39
C ILE A 61 7.18 -3.58 0.40
N PHE A 62 6.11 -2.81 0.66
CA PHE A 62 6.12 -1.36 0.63
C PHE A 62 7.04 -0.74 1.68
N PHE A 63 6.87 -1.07 2.97
CA PHE A 63 7.61 -0.40 4.03
C PHE A 63 9.13 -0.62 3.92
N PRO A 64 9.64 -1.85 3.71
CA PRO A 64 11.07 -2.04 3.49
C PRO A 64 11.57 -1.32 2.24
N SER A 65 10.83 -1.39 1.13
CA SER A 65 11.22 -0.70 -0.11
C SER A 65 11.32 0.81 0.09
N LEU A 66 10.34 1.41 0.78
CA LEU A 66 10.31 2.84 1.09
C LEU A 66 11.55 3.25 1.90
N TRP A 67 11.83 2.55 3.00
CA TRP A 67 12.92 2.91 3.90
C TRP A 67 14.30 2.63 3.31
N VAL A 68 14.49 1.49 2.66
CA VAL A 68 15.78 1.18 2.00
C VAL A 68 16.02 2.18 0.86
N PHE A 69 15.01 2.51 0.06
CA PHE A 69 15.16 3.54 -0.97
C PHE A 69 15.42 4.94 -0.39
N ALA A 70 14.80 5.31 0.73
CA ALA A 70 15.06 6.58 1.40
C ALA A 70 16.51 6.70 1.89
N VAL A 71 17.04 5.63 2.50
CA VAL A 71 18.40 5.59 3.06
C VAL A 71 19.46 5.54 1.96
N TYR A 72 19.28 4.68 0.97
CA TYR A 72 20.29 4.46 -0.06
C TYR A 72 20.15 5.44 -1.21
N CYS A 73 18.94 5.78 -1.65
CA CYS A 73 18.71 6.56 -2.88
C CYS A 73 18.42 8.04 -2.59
N SER A 74 17.24 8.35 -2.06
CA SER A 74 16.79 9.73 -1.83
C SER A 74 15.52 9.76 -0.98
N THR A 75 15.51 10.58 0.08
CA THR A 75 14.33 10.77 0.92
C THR A 75 13.19 11.49 0.19
N ALA A 76 13.50 12.49 -0.66
CA ALA A 76 12.49 13.23 -1.43
C ALA A 76 11.73 12.31 -2.41
N TRP A 77 12.47 11.50 -3.17
CA TRP A 77 11.85 10.55 -4.10
C TRP A 77 11.13 9.41 -3.37
N ALA A 78 11.67 8.92 -2.24
CA ALA A 78 10.97 7.95 -1.40
C ALA A 78 9.61 8.47 -0.95
N SER A 79 9.55 9.70 -0.43
CA SER A 79 8.29 10.32 0.00
C SER A 79 7.31 10.54 -1.15
N ALA A 80 7.79 10.95 -2.32
CA ALA A 80 6.96 11.14 -3.50
C ALA A 80 6.35 9.82 -3.98
N LEU A 81 7.19 8.79 -4.20
CA LEU A 81 6.75 7.46 -4.64
C LEU A 81 5.86 6.79 -3.59
N GLY A 82 6.16 6.96 -2.31
CA GLY A 82 5.33 6.46 -1.22
C GLY A 82 3.95 7.11 -1.17
N THR A 83 3.87 8.41 -1.45
CA THR A 83 2.58 9.12 -1.59
C THR A 83 1.79 8.59 -2.81
N VAL A 84 2.45 8.34 -3.94
CA VAL A 84 1.83 7.73 -5.12
C VAL A 84 1.30 6.33 -4.80
N TRP A 85 2.04 5.55 -4.01
CA TRP A 85 1.58 4.23 -3.57
C TRP A 85 0.30 4.30 -2.74
N ILE A 86 0.23 5.22 -1.77
CA ILE A 86 -0.98 5.46 -0.95
C ILE A 86 -2.17 5.83 -1.86
N ALA A 87 -1.99 6.77 -2.79
CA ALA A 87 -3.04 7.15 -3.73
C ALA A 87 -3.50 5.97 -4.59
N GLY A 88 -2.56 5.18 -5.13
CA GLY A 88 -2.85 3.97 -5.88
C GLY A 88 -3.64 2.94 -5.06
N ARG A 89 -3.34 2.81 -3.76
CA ARG A 89 -4.04 1.92 -2.84
C ARG A 89 -5.46 2.37 -2.52
N ILE A 90 -5.69 3.67 -2.35
CA ILE A 90 -7.04 4.22 -2.18
C ILE A 90 -7.87 3.97 -3.44
N VAL A 91 -7.33 4.27 -4.62
CA VAL A 91 -7.99 4.01 -5.91
C VAL A 91 -8.27 2.51 -6.11
N TYR A 92 -7.31 1.66 -5.78
CA TYR A 92 -7.46 0.20 -5.83
C TYR A 92 -8.61 -0.26 -4.94
N PHE A 93 -8.64 0.18 -3.69
CA PHE A 93 -9.64 -0.24 -2.71
C PHE A 93 -11.05 0.20 -3.11
N MET A 94 -11.23 1.50 -3.41
CA MET A 94 -12.53 2.03 -3.84
C MET A 94 -13.01 1.37 -5.14
N GLY A 95 -12.10 1.21 -6.10
CA GLY A 95 -12.37 0.52 -7.35
C GLY A 95 -12.85 -0.91 -7.10
N TYR A 96 -12.12 -1.69 -6.31
CA TYR A 96 -12.45 -3.08 -6.05
C TYR A 96 -13.76 -3.24 -5.28
N VAL A 97 -14.01 -2.43 -4.25
CA VAL A 97 -15.30 -2.45 -3.52
C VAL A 97 -16.47 -2.22 -4.47
N SER A 98 -16.32 -1.28 -5.41
CA SER A 98 -17.37 -0.98 -6.40
C SER A 98 -17.59 -2.11 -7.42
N ALA A 99 -16.52 -2.65 -8.02
CA ALA A 99 -16.60 -3.75 -8.97
C ALA A 99 -15.24 -4.45 -9.12
N PRO A 100 -15.20 -5.79 -9.29
CA PRO A 100 -13.95 -6.54 -9.42
C PRO A 100 -12.98 -6.01 -10.49
N GLY A 101 -13.51 -5.58 -11.65
CA GLY A 101 -12.71 -5.07 -12.76
C GLY A 101 -12.14 -3.67 -12.56
N ARG A 102 -12.65 -2.88 -11.60
CA ARG A 102 -12.22 -1.48 -11.40
C ARG A 102 -10.99 -1.36 -10.51
N ARG A 103 -10.44 -2.48 -10.04
CA ARG A 103 -9.22 -2.53 -9.22
C ARG A 103 -7.93 -2.27 -10.01
N PHE A 104 -7.93 -2.56 -11.32
CA PHE A 104 -6.69 -2.60 -12.11
C PHE A 104 -5.92 -1.27 -12.18
N PRO A 105 -6.55 -0.09 -12.39
CA PRO A 105 -5.80 1.16 -12.46
C PRO A 105 -5.00 1.44 -11.18
N GLY A 106 -5.64 1.31 -10.01
CA GLY A 106 -4.96 1.48 -8.72
C GLY A 106 -3.89 0.41 -8.47
N PHE A 107 -4.14 -0.82 -8.93
CA PHE A 107 -3.16 -1.92 -8.85
C PHE A 107 -1.89 -1.63 -9.67
N PHE A 108 -2.02 -1.09 -10.88
CA PHE A 108 -0.86 -0.75 -11.71
C PHE A 108 -0.07 0.41 -11.12
N VAL A 109 -0.75 1.48 -10.69
CA VAL A 109 -0.10 2.66 -10.08
C VAL A 109 0.69 2.27 -8.83
N GLN A 110 0.08 1.51 -7.91
CA GLN A 110 0.77 1.12 -6.68
C GLN A 110 1.95 0.17 -6.99
N SER A 111 1.81 -0.74 -7.95
CA SER A 111 2.87 -1.70 -8.29
C SER A 111 4.08 -0.99 -8.87
N ALA A 112 3.86 -0.05 -9.80
CA ALA A 112 4.91 0.74 -10.40
C ALA A 112 5.69 1.54 -9.34
N ALA A 113 4.98 2.19 -8.40
CA ALA A 113 5.62 2.96 -7.33
C ALA A 113 6.49 2.08 -6.41
N VAL A 114 5.97 0.93 -5.97
CA VAL A 114 6.74 0.01 -5.10
C VAL A 114 7.92 -0.61 -5.83
N PHE A 115 7.74 -1.05 -7.07
CA PHE A 115 8.83 -1.66 -7.84
C PHE A 115 9.92 -0.65 -8.21
N ALA A 116 9.58 0.61 -8.47
CA ALA A 116 10.57 1.66 -8.63
C ALA A 116 11.45 1.83 -7.38
N MET A 117 10.84 1.83 -6.19
CA MET A 117 11.60 1.89 -4.93
C MET A 117 12.40 0.62 -4.67
N LEU A 118 11.78 -0.56 -4.83
CA LEU A 118 12.41 -1.86 -4.56
C LEU A 118 13.63 -2.09 -5.46
N PHE A 119 13.43 -2.02 -6.78
CA PHE A 119 14.51 -2.30 -7.74
C PHE A 119 15.50 -1.14 -7.83
N GLY A 120 15.06 0.11 -7.65
CA GLY A 120 15.95 1.26 -7.59
C GLY A 120 16.92 1.16 -6.41
N ALA A 121 16.43 0.76 -5.24
CA ALA A 121 17.27 0.54 -4.06
C ALA A 121 18.21 -0.65 -4.25
N ALA A 122 17.69 -1.79 -4.70
CA ALA A 122 18.50 -2.99 -4.95
C ALA A 122 19.63 -2.73 -5.95
N GLY A 123 19.32 -2.07 -7.07
CA GLY A 123 20.31 -1.72 -8.10
C GLY A 123 21.39 -0.79 -7.56
N LYS A 124 21.02 0.22 -6.76
CA LYS A 124 21.99 1.14 -6.15
C LYS A 124 22.92 0.43 -5.18
N ILE A 125 22.38 -0.48 -4.35
CA ILE A 125 23.18 -1.26 -3.39
C ILE A 125 24.16 -2.16 -4.13
N VAL A 126 23.69 -2.93 -5.11
CA VAL A 126 24.55 -3.83 -5.90
C VAL A 126 25.66 -3.06 -6.61
N TYR A 127 25.33 -1.93 -7.24
CA TYR A 127 26.32 -1.08 -7.90
C TYR A 127 27.38 -0.58 -6.91
N ALA A 128 26.96 -0.09 -5.74
CA ALA A 128 27.88 0.37 -4.71
C ALA A 128 28.78 -0.75 -4.17
N SER A 129 28.27 -1.99 -4.05
CA SER A 129 29.05 -3.16 -3.60
C SER A 129 30.06 -3.66 -4.64
N LEU A 130 29.87 -3.36 -5.92
CA LEU A 130 30.81 -3.75 -6.99
C LEU A 130 31.86 -2.67 -7.29
N ALA A 131 31.58 -1.42 -6.90
CA ALA A 131 32.44 -0.27 -7.15
C ALA A 131 33.39 0.05 -5.98
N GLY A 132 33.23 -0.62 -4.83
CA GLY A 132 34.13 -0.56 -3.68
C GLY A 132 35.03 -1.78 -3.63
#